data_AF-A0A9E4HNH6-F1
#
_entry.id   AF-A0A9E4HNH6-F1
#
_cell.length_a   1.000
_cell.length_b   1.000
_cell.length_c   1.000
_cell.angle_alpha   90.00
_cell.angle_beta   90.00
_cell.angle_gamma   90.00
#
_symmetry.space_group_name_H-M   'P 1'
#
loop_
_entity.id
_entity.type
_entity.pdbx_description
1 polymer ?
#
loop_
_entity_poly.entity_id
_entity_poly.type
_entity_poly.pdbx_seq_one_letter_code
_entity_poly.pdbx_strand_id
1 'polypeptide(L)' 'MSFCEHCAGQRFDRAQVLRVLRAALRDLREEGGPRAGAEALALAIQRIRSLEIPHLEMLDDSVEGEVIH' A
#
# COMPACT_ATOMS: atom_id res chain seq x y z
N MET A 1 -7.06 8.35 19.00
CA MET A 1 -7.16 6.87 19.03
C MET A 1 -5.74 6.30 18.94
N SER A 2 -5.26 5.62 19.98
CA SER A 2 -3.90 5.08 20.01
C SER A 2 -3.78 3.85 19.11
N PHE A 3 -3.03 3.96 18.02
CA PHE A 3 -2.73 2.81 17.16
C PHE A 3 -1.72 1.91 17.89
N CYS A 4 -2.13 0.67 18.17
CA CYS A 4 -1.36 -0.32 18.90
C CYS A 4 -0.16 -0.83 18.07
N GLU A 5 0.96 -1.14 18.73
CA GLU A 5 2.14 -1.78 18.15
C GLU A 5 1.83 -3.16 17.51
N HIS A 6 0.69 -3.78 17.85
CA HIS A 6 0.19 -4.99 17.18
C HIS A 6 -0.29 -4.75 15.73
N CYS A 7 -0.63 -3.50 15.36
CA CYS A 7 -0.99 -3.15 13.98
C CYS A 7 0.24 -2.92 13.09
N ALA A 8 1.44 -2.82 13.68
CA ALA A 8 2.68 -2.68 12.91
C ALA A 8 3.06 -3.96 12.15
N GLY A 9 2.58 -5.14 12.60
CA GLY A 9 2.91 -6.44 12.01
C GLY A 9 2.28 -6.73 10.65
N GLN A 10 1.22 -6.01 10.27
CA GLN A 10 0.56 -6.14 8.96
C GLN A 10 0.02 -4.78 8.49
N ARG A 11 0.85 -3.74 8.52
CA ARG A 11 0.51 -2.52 7.78
C ARG A 11 0.39 -2.91 6.31
N PHE A 12 -0.81 -2.81 5.78
CA PHE A 12 -1.08 -2.97 4.36
C PHE A 12 -0.43 -1.80 3.60
N ASP A 13 0.88 -1.90 3.33
CA ASP A 13 1.58 -0.94 2.48
C ASP A 13 1.14 -1.18 1.03
N ARG A 14 0.10 -0.43 0.64
CA ARG A 14 -0.42 -0.41 -0.74
C ARG A 14 0.70 -0.19 -1.75
N ALA A 15 1.70 0.62 -1.46
CA ALA A 15 2.82 0.84 -2.38
C ALA A 15 3.72 -0.41 -2.49
N GLN A 16 4.01 -1.08 -1.37
CA GLN A 16 4.75 -2.35 -1.38
C GLN A 16 4.01 -3.43 -2.17
N VAL A 17 2.71 -3.62 -1.91
CA VAL A 17 1.90 -4.60 -2.64
C VAL A 17 1.87 -4.29 -4.14
N LEU A 18 1.67 -3.02 -4.52
CA LEU A 18 1.69 -2.61 -5.92
C LEU A 18 3.06 -2.79 -6.59
N ARG A 19 4.17 -2.61 -5.84
CA ARG A 19 5.52 -2.87 -6.37
C ARG A 19 5.70 -4.37 -6.68
N VAL A 20 5.32 -5.24 -5.75
CA VAL A 20 5.44 -6.70 -5.93
C VAL A 20 4.57 -7.19 -7.09
N LEU A 21 3.30 -6.76 -7.17
CA LEU A 21 2.39 -7.19 -8.25
C LEU A 21 2.87 -6.71 -9.63
N ARG A 22 3.48 -5.53 -9.72
CA ARG A 22 4.08 -5.06 -10.97
C ARG A 22 5.32 -5.85 -11.37
N ALA A 23 6.12 -6.31 -10.40
CA ALA A 23 7.25 -7.19 -10.67
C ALA A 23 6.75 -8.52 -11.23
N ALA A 24 5.83 -9.19 -10.52
CA ALA A 24 5.24 -10.45 -10.98
C ALA A 24 4.60 -10.35 -12.37
N LEU A 25 3.95 -9.23 -12.70
CA LEU A 25 3.39 -9.00 -14.04
C LEU A 25 4.47 -8.85 -15.12
N ARG A 26 5.63 -8.25 -14.81
CA ARG A 26 6.76 -8.18 -15.75
C ARG A 26 7.36 -9.55 -15.95
N ASP A 27 7.68 -10.24 -14.86
CA ASP A 27 8.31 -11.56 -14.88
C ASP A 27 7.44 -12.55 -15.69
N LEU A 28 6.14 -12.59 -15.42
CA LEU A 28 5.20 -13.43 -16.17
C LEU A 28 5.16 -13.13 -17.68
N ARG A 29 5.33 -11.86 -18.08
CA ARG A 29 5.36 -11.48 -19.50
C ARG A 29 6.68 -11.83 -20.15
N GLU A 30 7.79 -11.66 -19.44
CA GLU A 30 9.14 -11.99 -19.91
C GLU A 30 9.32 -13.50 -20.08
N GLU A 31 8.73 -14.30 -19.20
CA GLU A 31 8.71 -15.76 -19.26
C GLU A 31 7.72 -16.32 -20.31
N GLY A 32 6.96 -15.47 -21.00
CA GLY A 32 5.95 -15.90 -21.97
C GLY A 32 4.77 -16.64 -21.33
N GLY A 33 4.47 -16.34 -20.08
CA GLY A 33 3.39 -16.97 -19.32
C GLY A 33 1.99 -16.70 -19.90
N PRO A 34 0.96 -17.43 -19.42
CA PRO A 34 -0.38 -17.34 -19.97
C PRO A 34 -0.95 -15.92 -19.88
N ARG A 35 -1.55 -15.46 -20.99
CA ARG A 35 -2.22 -14.14 -21.07
C ARG A 35 -3.23 -13.93 -19.95
N ALA A 36 -3.99 -14.96 -19.59
CA ALA A 36 -4.97 -14.89 -18.50
C ALA A 36 -4.33 -14.54 -17.14
N GLY A 37 -3.11 -15.02 -16.86
CA GLY A 37 -2.39 -14.67 -15.64
C GLY A 37 -1.98 -13.19 -15.61
N ALA A 38 -1.53 -12.66 -16.74
CA ALA A 38 -1.17 -11.25 -16.87
C ALA A 38 -2.41 -10.33 -16.73
N GLU A 39 -3.55 -10.75 -17.27
CA GLU A 39 -4.84 -10.05 -17.12
C GLU A 39 -5.33 -10.07 -15.67
N ALA A 40 -5.22 -11.21 -14.98
CA ALA A 40 -5.57 -11.32 -13.56
C ALA A 40 -4.72 -10.40 -12.67
N LEU A 41 -3.40 -10.35 -12.90
CA LEU A 41 -2.50 -9.44 -12.18
C LEU A 41 -2.80 -7.97 -12.47
N ALA A 42 -3.11 -7.63 -13.73
CA ALA A 42 -3.51 -6.27 -14.10
C ALA A 42 -4.81 -5.85 -13.40
N LEU A 43 -5.80 -6.75 -13.33
CA LEU A 43 -7.06 -6.52 -12.61
C LEU A 43 -6.81 -6.32 -11.11
N ALA A 44 -5.97 -7.16 -10.48
CA ALA A 44 -5.62 -7.01 -9.07
C ALA A 44 -4.97 -5.65 -8.77
N ILE A 45 -4.03 -5.21 -9.62
CA ILE A 45 -3.41 -3.88 -9.52
C ILE A 45 -4.46 -2.77 -9.59
N GLN A 46 -5.46 -2.89 -10.48
CA GLN A 46 -6.54 -1.91 -10.57
C GLN A 46 -7.38 -1.87 -9.31
N ARG A 47 -7.76 -3.04 -8.75
CA ARG A 47 -8.57 -3.12 -7.52
C ARG A 47 -7.83 -2.57 -6.30
N ILE A 48 -6.54 -2.85 -6.16
CA ILE A 48 -5.72 -2.31 -5.06
C ILE A 48 -5.52 -0.80 -5.24
N ARG A 49 -5.47 -0.30 -6.48
CA ARG A 49 -5.47 1.15 -6.74
C ARG A 49 -6.78 1.81 -6.33
N SER A 50 -7.91 1.14 -6.44
CA SER A 50 -9.21 1.69 -6.01
C SER A 50 -9.49 1.58 -4.52
N LEU A 51 -8.62 0.94 -3.72
CA LEU A 51 -8.78 0.93 -2.28
C LEU A 51 -8.64 2.36 -1.74
N GLU A 52 -9.67 2.82 -1.05
CA GLU A 52 -9.65 4.06 -0.28
C GLU A 52 -8.53 3.94 0.76
N ILE A 53 -7.59 4.88 0.72
CA ILE A 53 -6.57 4.98 1.78
C ILE A 53 -7.17 5.88 2.85
N PRO A 54 -7.23 5.43 4.12
CA PRO A 54 -7.57 6.31 5.23
C PRO A 54 -6.62 7.52 5.18
N HIS A 55 -7.15 8.68 4.85
CA HIS A 55 -6.40 9.92 4.96
C HIS A 55 -6.14 10.07 6.46
N LEU A 56 -4.88 9.97 6.87
CA LEU A 56 -4.50 10.35 8.22
C LEU A 56 -4.73 11.87 8.28
N GLU A 57 -5.88 12.28 8.80
CA GLU A 57 -6.07 13.65 9.22
C GLU A 57 -4.98 13.93 10.26
N MET A 58 -3.96 14.69 9.86
CA MET A 58 -3.07 15.30 10.82
C MET A 58 -3.92 16.28 11.60
N LEU A 59 -4.40 15.85 12.76
CA LEU A 59 -4.95 16.74 13.77
C LEU A 59 -3.83 17.70 14.14
N ASP A 60 -3.83 18.87 13.51
CA ASP A 60 -3.02 20.03 13.86
C ASP A 60 -3.60 20.62 15.15
N ASP A 61 -3.63 19.81 16.21
CA ASP A 61 -3.83 20.31 17.56
C ASP A 61 -2.45 20.81 18.01
N SER A 62 -2.22 22.07 17.70
CA SER A 62 -1.25 22.94 18.34
C SER A 62 -1.25 22.72 19.86
N VAL A 63 -0.35 21.86 20.34
CA VAL A 63 -0.02 21.78 21.76
C VAL A 63 1.04 22.85 22.01
N GLU A 64 0.61 24.03 22.46
CA GLU A 64 1.49 24.98 23.14
C GLU A 64 2.20 24.23 24.28
N GLY A 65 3.51 24.05 24.16
CA GLY A 65 4.28 23.28 25.13
C GLY A 65 5.78 23.33 24.85
N GLU A 66 6.36 24.49 25.15
CA GLU A 66 7.76 24.74 25.53
C GLU A 66 8.83 23.81 24.93
N VAL A 67 9.50 24.29 23.87
CA VAL A 67 10.76 23.73 23.38
C VAL A 67 11.86 24.10 24.38
N ILE A 68 12.29 23.15 25.22
CA ILE A 68 13.51 23.30 26.01
C ILE A 68 14.70 23.00 25.09
N HIS A 69 15.50 24.04 24.81
CA HIS A 69 16.76 23.97 24.06
C HIS A 69 17.91 23.44 24.91
#